data_AF-A0A2E5AM23-F1
#
_entry.id   AF-A0A2E5AM23-F1
#
_cell.length_a   1.000
_cell.length_b   1.000
_cell.length_c   1.000
_cell.angle_alpha   90.00
_cell.angle_beta   90.00
_cell.angle_gamma   90.00
#
_symmetry.space_group_name_H-M   'P 1'
#
loop_
_entity.id
_entity.type
_entity.pdbx_description
1 polymer ?
#
loop_
_entity_poly.entity_id
_entity_poly.type
_entity_poly.pdbx_seq_one_letter_code
_entity_poly.pdbx_strand_id
1 'polypeptide(L)'
;MALVIKDRVKETSTTTGTGTYTLAGAITGFEAFSEIGNGNTTYYGCSDGTDFEVGIGTYTLSGTTLTRTTILESSSTKITALVNGAVSASTAVTVDNVSGGTL
;
A
#
# COMPACT_ATOMS: atom_id res chain seq x y z
N MET A 1 -14.05 -10.49 5.37
CA MET A 1 -13.00 -9.67 4.74
C MET A 1 -11.88 -10.60 4.33
N ALA A 2 -11.63 -10.72 3.03
CA ALA A 2 -10.52 -11.51 2.49
C ALA A 2 -9.47 -10.56 1.90
N LEU A 3 -8.21 -11.00 1.89
CA LEU A 3 -7.17 -10.40 1.06
C LEU A 3 -7.36 -10.90 -0.37
N VAL A 4 -7.60 -9.98 -1.30
CA VAL A 4 -7.81 -10.27 -2.72
C VAL A 4 -6.67 -9.64 -3.51
N ILE A 5 -6.03 -10.43 -4.36
CA ILE A 5 -5.00 -9.97 -5.30
C ILE A 5 -5.54 -10.11 -6.71
N LYS A 6 -5.42 -9.03 -7.48
CA LYS A 6 -5.86 -8.95 -8.88
C LYS A 6 -4.78 -8.30 -9.72
N ASP A 7 -4.61 -8.81 -10.94
CA ASP A 7 -3.65 -8.27 -11.88
C ASP A 7 -4.22 -7.05 -12.60
N ARG A 8 -3.33 -6.13 -12.97
CA ARG A 8 -3.65 -4.95 -13.79
C ARG A 8 -4.81 -4.10 -13.24
N VAL A 9 -5.01 -4.04 -11.92
CA VAL A 9 -5.93 -3.08 -11.30
C VAL A 9 -5.19 -1.78 -11.04
N LYS A 10 -5.66 -0.67 -11.64
CA LYS A 10 -5.06 0.66 -11.44
C LYS A 10 -6.05 1.76 -11.76
N GLU A 11 -6.27 2.65 -10.80
CA GLU A 11 -7.15 3.82 -10.94
C GLU A 11 -6.40 5.12 -10.67
N THR A 12 -6.99 6.24 -11.11
CA THR A 12 -6.54 7.58 -10.73
C THR A 12 -7.16 7.99 -9.39
N SER A 13 -6.48 8.86 -8.65
CA SER A 13 -6.98 9.48 -7.42
C SER A 13 -6.49 10.91 -7.36
N THR A 14 -7.34 11.82 -6.89
CA THR A 14 -6.98 13.23 -6.62
C THR A 14 -6.87 13.53 -5.13
N THR A 15 -6.97 12.51 -4.27
CA THR A 15 -6.78 12.65 -2.83
C THR A 15 -5.36 13.17 -2.55
N THR A 16 -5.28 14.27 -1.81
CA THR A 16 -4.04 14.80 -1.23
C THR A 16 -3.99 14.48 0.27
N GLY A 17 -2.78 14.47 0.83
CA GLY A 17 -2.55 14.11 2.24
C GLY A 17 -2.70 12.60 2.50
N THR A 18 -2.91 12.24 3.76
CA THR A 18 -2.87 10.86 4.27
C THR A 18 -4.25 10.21 4.44
N GLY A 19 -5.30 10.86 3.94
CA GLY A 19 -6.67 10.36 4.04
C GLY A 19 -6.97 9.17 3.10
N THR A 20 -8.19 8.66 3.22
CA THR A 20 -8.77 7.67 2.30
C THR A 20 -8.71 8.15 0.85
N TYR A 21 -8.29 7.27 -0.05
CA TYR A 21 -8.27 7.57 -1.48
C TYR A 21 -9.68 7.54 -2.05
N THR A 22 -10.03 8.56 -2.82
CA THR A 22 -11.17 8.53 -3.74
C THR A 22 -10.67 8.04 -5.10
N LEU A 23 -11.24 6.95 -5.59
CA LEU A 23 -10.86 6.35 -6.86
C LEU A 23 -11.74 6.93 -7.98
N ALA A 24 -11.08 7.51 -8.99
CA ALA A 24 -11.71 8.30 -10.04
C ALA A 24 -11.84 7.53 -11.38
N GLY A 25 -11.66 6.20 -11.36
CA GLY A 25 -11.79 5.33 -12.53
C GLY A 25 -10.46 4.77 -13.01
N ALA A 26 -10.57 3.64 -13.73
CA ALA A 26 -9.45 2.87 -14.26
C ALA A 26 -8.64 3.66 -15.28
N ILE A 27 -7.32 3.51 -15.19
CA ILE A 27 -6.42 3.98 -16.25
C ILE A 27 -6.64 3.11 -17.49
N THR A 28 -6.58 3.72 -18.68
CA THR A 28 -6.73 3.00 -19.95
C THR A 28 -5.83 1.74 -20.00
N GLY A 29 -6.45 0.58 -20.25
CA GLY A 29 -5.77 -0.71 -20.30
C GLY A 29 -5.55 -1.38 -18.93
N PHE A 30 -6.18 -0.88 -17.87
CA PHE A 30 -6.23 -1.48 -16.53
C PHE A 30 -7.69 -1.71 -16.13
N GLU A 31 -7.88 -2.59 -15.14
CA GLU A 31 -9.15 -2.87 -14.50
C GLU A 31 -9.38 -1.92 -13.31
N ALA A 32 -10.65 -1.79 -12.91
CA ALA A 32 -11.06 -0.99 -11.75
C ALA A 32 -10.86 -1.76 -10.43
N PHE A 33 -10.72 -1.04 -9.32
CA PHE A 33 -10.68 -1.61 -7.97
C PHE A 33 -11.97 -2.29 -7.56
N SER A 34 -13.08 -2.08 -8.28
CA SER A 34 -14.31 -2.87 -8.10
C SER A 34 -14.06 -4.38 -8.22
N GLU A 35 -13.05 -4.80 -8.98
CA GLU A 35 -12.65 -6.20 -9.13
C GLU A 35 -12.10 -6.83 -7.84
N ILE A 36 -11.68 -6.02 -6.86
CA ILE A 36 -11.29 -6.48 -5.53
C ILE A 36 -12.51 -6.95 -4.72
N GLY A 37 -13.69 -6.40 -5.02
CA GLY A 37 -14.94 -6.68 -4.31
C GLY A 37 -15.11 -5.85 -3.03
N ASN A 38 -16.35 -5.45 -2.78
CA ASN A 38 -16.69 -4.54 -1.67
C ASN A 38 -16.29 -5.12 -0.30
N GLY A 39 -15.59 -4.32 0.51
CA GLY A 39 -15.19 -4.68 1.88
C GLY A 39 -14.02 -5.66 1.95
N ASN A 40 -13.38 -5.99 0.82
CA ASN A 40 -12.16 -6.80 0.81
C ASN A 40 -10.92 -5.90 0.93
N THR A 41 -9.83 -6.50 1.42
CA THR A 41 -8.52 -5.85 1.44
C THR A 41 -7.72 -6.24 0.20
N THR A 42 -6.82 -5.35 -0.21
CA THR A 42 -5.84 -5.61 -1.28
C THR A 42 -4.52 -4.93 -0.94
N TYR A 43 -3.45 -5.41 -1.55
CA TYR A 43 -2.22 -4.63 -1.66
C TYR A 43 -2.46 -3.43 -2.59
N TYR A 44 -1.84 -2.29 -2.28
CA TYR A 44 -1.82 -1.13 -3.16
C TYR A 44 -0.46 -0.45 -3.15
N GLY A 45 -0.19 0.26 -4.25
CA GLY A 45 0.85 1.28 -4.33
C GLY A 45 0.23 2.56 -4.88
N CYS A 46 0.67 3.70 -4.36
CA CYS A 46 0.33 5.02 -4.89
C CYS A 46 1.60 5.83 -5.09
N SER A 47 1.56 6.77 -6.03
CA SER A 47 2.60 7.78 -6.19
C SER A 47 2.02 9.00 -6.89
N ASP A 48 2.52 10.18 -6.54
CA ASP A 48 2.24 11.44 -7.24
C ASP A 48 3.34 11.82 -8.25
N GLY A 49 4.29 10.90 -8.50
CA GLY A 49 5.45 11.12 -9.36
C GLY A 49 6.69 11.63 -8.63
N THR A 50 6.57 12.05 -7.36
CA THR A 50 7.69 12.44 -6.50
C THR A 50 7.74 11.54 -5.26
N ASP A 51 6.62 11.48 -4.54
CA ASP A 51 6.42 10.69 -3.36
C ASP A 51 5.68 9.39 -3.68
N PHE A 52 5.84 8.40 -2.80
CA PHE A 52 5.15 7.13 -2.92
C PHE A 52 4.73 6.56 -1.57
N GLU A 53 3.76 5.65 -1.65
CA GLU A 53 3.35 4.80 -0.54
C GLU A 53 2.95 3.43 -1.06
N VAL A 54 3.26 2.41 -0.27
CA VAL A 54 2.85 1.02 -0.50
C VAL A 54 2.19 0.51 0.77
N GLY A 55 1.09 -0.23 0.64
CA GLY A 55 0.30 -0.63 1.79
C GLY A 55 -0.76 -1.69 1.51
N ILE A 56 -1.52 -1.99 2.57
CA ILE A 56 -2.77 -2.74 2.50
C ILE A 56 -3.92 -1.76 2.68
N GLY A 57 -4.91 -1.83 1.80
CA GLY A 57 -6.10 -0.99 1.85
C GLY A 57 -7.38 -1.80 1.76
N THR A 58 -8.46 -1.28 2.34
CA THR A 58 -9.81 -1.83 2.22
C THR A 58 -10.58 -1.08 1.15
N TYR A 59 -11.06 -1.79 0.13
CA TYR A 59 -11.90 -1.21 -0.91
C TYR A 59 -13.36 -1.12 -0.44
N THR A 60 -13.97 0.05 -0.62
CA THR A 60 -15.39 0.27 -0.35
C THR A 60 -16.08 0.73 -1.63
N LEU A 61 -17.06 -0.06 -2.09
CA LEU A 61 -17.80 0.21 -3.31
C LEU A 61 -18.63 1.49 -3.20
N SER A 62 -19.27 1.70 -2.04
CA SER A 62 -19.98 2.94 -1.76
C SER A 62 -18.99 4.10 -1.68
N GLY A 63 -19.05 5.01 -2.64
CA GLY A 63 -18.13 6.14 -2.76
C GLY A 63 -16.79 5.81 -3.42
N THR A 64 -16.62 4.58 -3.95
CA THR A 64 -15.42 4.14 -4.69
C THR A 64 -14.12 4.54 -4.01
N THR A 65 -13.93 4.09 -2.78
CA THR A 65 -12.79 4.48 -1.94
C THR A 65 -11.86 3.33 -1.61
N LEU A 66 -10.58 3.65 -1.39
CA LEU A 66 -9.60 2.75 -0.79
C LEU A 66 -9.11 3.36 0.52
N THR A 67 -9.55 2.78 1.64
CA THR A 67 -9.09 3.21 2.97
C THR A 67 -7.73 2.61 3.25
N ARG A 68 -6.77 3.45 3.68
CA ARG A 68 -5.44 3.00 4.09
C ARG A 68 -5.55 2.21 5.40
N THR A 69 -5.26 0.91 5.36
CA THR A 69 -5.37 0.03 6.54
C THR A 69 -4.03 -0.16 7.21
N THR A 70 -2.97 -0.36 6.43
CA THR A 70 -1.61 -0.55 6.93
C THR A 70 -0.63 0.02 5.92
N ILE A 71 0.25 0.91 6.37
CA ILE A 71 1.32 1.47 5.55
C ILE A 71 2.55 0.59 5.70
N LEU A 72 2.97 -0.03 4.59
CA LEU A 72 4.11 -0.93 4.54
C LEU A 72 5.40 -0.20 4.15
N GLU A 73 5.31 0.87 3.35
CA GLU A 73 6.45 1.71 2.94
C GLU A 73 5.95 3.09 2.50
N SER A 74 6.72 4.16 2.73
CA SER A 74 6.44 5.51 2.20
C SER A 74 7.71 6.36 2.11
N SER A 75 7.75 7.30 1.15
CA SER A 75 8.82 8.30 1.02
C SER A 75 8.74 9.45 2.04
N SER A 76 7.54 9.72 2.59
CA SER A 76 7.25 10.94 3.36
C SER A 76 7.44 10.79 4.87
N THR A 77 7.38 9.57 5.43
CA THR A 77 7.59 9.36 6.87
C THR A 77 7.84 7.89 7.17
N LYS A 78 8.72 7.63 8.14
CA LYS A 78 9.02 6.30 8.69
C LYS A 78 7.72 5.54 8.96
N ILE A 79 7.64 4.29 8.51
CA ILE A 79 6.61 3.30 8.86
C ILE A 79 6.42 3.31 10.38
N THR A 80 5.29 3.81 10.89
CA THR A 80 4.98 3.81 12.33
C THR A 80 4.02 2.69 12.75
N ALA A 81 3.71 1.74 11.87
CA ALA A 81 2.95 0.56 12.25
C ALA A 81 3.50 -0.69 11.57
N LEU A 82 4.03 -1.60 12.41
CA LEU A 82 4.52 -2.97 12.16
C LEU A 82 6.03 -3.21 11.98
N VAL A 83 6.88 -2.35 12.56
CA VAL A 83 8.18 -2.86 13.07
C VAL A 83 7.94 -3.33 14.51
N ASN A 84 7.58 -4.59 14.68
CA ASN A 84 7.68 -5.23 15.99
C ASN A 84 9.17 -5.23 16.42
N GLY A 85 9.61 -4.22 17.17
CA GLY A 85 10.82 -4.25 18.00
C GLY A 85 12.16 -3.77 17.42
N ALA A 86 12.25 -3.23 16.20
CA ALA A 86 13.55 -2.84 15.62
C ALA A 86 13.59 -1.41 15.07
N VAL A 87 13.29 -0.41 15.90
CA VAL A 87 13.76 0.96 15.64
C VAL A 87 14.21 1.64 16.93
N SER A 88 15.15 1.01 17.65
CA SER A 88 16.20 1.83 18.29
C SER A 88 17.08 2.33 17.16
N ALA A 89 17.38 3.63 17.14
CA ALA A 89 18.23 4.25 16.15
C ALA A 89 19.53 3.45 15.91
N SER A 90 19.56 2.64 14.86
CA SER A 90 20.74 1.95 14.39
C SER A 90 20.78 2.10 12.88
N THR A 91 21.86 2.66 12.38
CA THR A 91 22.17 2.82 10.95
C THR A 91 22.47 1.48 10.25
N ALA A 92 22.18 0.35 10.89
CA ALA A 92 22.30 -0.99 10.34
C ALA A 92 20.96 -1.72 10.45
N VAL A 93 20.12 -1.60 9.41
CA VAL A 93 19.12 -2.62 9.13
C VAL A 93 19.83 -3.69 8.29
N THR A 94 20.37 -4.70 8.94
CA THR A 94 20.84 -5.93 8.29
C THR A 94 19.63 -6.84 8.05
N VAL A 95 19.21 -6.96 6.79
CA VAL A 95 18.13 -7.90 6.39
C VAL A 95 18.62 -9.33 6.19
N ASP A 96 19.94 -9.58 6.25
CA ASP A 96 20.49 -10.91 6.07
C ASP A 96 21.45 -11.26 7.21
N ASN A 97 20.86 -11.70 8.33
CA ASN A 97 21.61 -12.43 9.33
C ASN A 97 21.62 -13.92 8.94
N VAL A 98 22.26 -14.28 7.82
CA VAL A 98 22.74 -15.66 7.67
C VAL A 98 23.87 -15.81 8.67
N SER A 99 23.55 -16.23 9.89
CA SER A 99 24.57 -16.79 10.77
C SER A 99 25.06 -18.09 10.15
N GLY A 100 26.12 -18.04 9.34
CA GLY A 100 26.89 -19.22 8.94
C GLY A 100 26.83 -19.67 7.47
N GLY A 101 26.75 -18.76 6.50
CA GLY A 101 26.92 -19.10 5.08
C GLY A 101 28.11 -18.38 4.47
N THR A 102 29.14 -19.11 4.06
CA THR A 102 30.26 -18.58 3.27
C THR A 102 29.88 -18.46 1.79
N LEU A 103 29.85 -17.23 1.28
CA LEU A 103 30.63 -16.74 0.12
C LEU A 103 30.31 -15.26 -0.12
#